data_AF-A0A932S266-F1
#
_entry.id   AF-A0A932S266-F1
#
_cell.length_a   1.000
_cell.length_b   1.000
_cell.length_c   1.000
_cell.angle_alpha   90.00
_cell.angle_beta   90.00
_cell.angle_gamma   90.00
#
_symmetry.space_group_name_H-M   'P 1'
#
loop_
_entity.id
_entity.type
_entity.pdbx_description
1 polymer ?
#
loop_
_entity_poly.entity_id
_entity_poly.type
_entity_poly.pdbx_seq_one_letter_code
_entity_poly.pdbx_strand_id
1 'polypeptide(L)'
;AVTGSLDALAAGKHAIAPWSVDYMVQLRIDNGEALGWTNPLLLGRVPANAILATAPHQNAARLFAEWLMSDEGQTLIGRENLGFPARPGILCYMAKFYPKGARFHINGPGEVAKQKAMLVAMYERVFFANRIP
;
A
#
# COMPACT_ATOMS: atom_id res chain seq x y z
N ALA A 1 -9.45 8.16 -2.72
CA ALA A 1 -9.99 7.53 -1.50
C ALA A 1 -9.04 7.71 -0.31
N VAL A 2 -7.81 7.20 -0.38
CA VAL A 2 -6.81 7.31 0.71
C VAL A 2 -6.41 8.76 1.04
N THR A 3 -6.32 9.64 0.05
CA THR A 3 -6.02 11.06 0.27
C THR A 3 -7.13 11.77 1.05
N GLY A 4 -8.40 11.58 0.64
CA GLY A 4 -9.54 12.23 1.29
C GLY A 4 -9.74 11.83 2.76
N SER A 5 -9.46 10.58 3.14
CA SER A 5 -9.51 10.16 4.55
C SER A 5 -8.41 10.82 5.38
N LEU A 6 -7.21 11.00 4.81
CA LEU A 6 -6.12 11.72 5.48
C LEU A 6 -6.39 13.23 5.55
N ASP A 7 -7.02 13.81 4.53
CA ASP A 7 -7.41 15.23 4.55
C ASP A 7 -8.44 15.51 5.66
N ALA A 8 -9.40 14.62 5.84
CA ALA A 8 -10.37 14.73 6.93
C ALA A 8 -9.73 14.57 8.32
N LEU A 9 -8.74 13.68 8.45
CA LEU A 9 -7.95 13.54 9.68
C LEU A 9 -7.12 14.81 9.96
N ALA A 10 -6.38 15.30 8.97
CA ALA A 10 -5.56 16.51 9.09
C ALA A 10 -6.40 17.76 9.42
N ALA A 11 -7.60 17.85 8.87
CA ALA A 11 -8.56 18.91 9.18
C ALA A 11 -9.28 18.73 10.54
N GLY A 12 -8.95 17.69 11.31
CA GLY A 12 -9.59 17.40 12.61
C GLY A 12 -11.05 16.94 12.53
N LYS A 13 -11.55 16.60 11.34
CA LYS A 13 -12.93 16.13 11.14
C LYS A 13 -13.15 14.70 11.65
N HIS A 14 -12.07 13.91 11.69
CA HIS A 14 -12.08 12.54 12.18
C HIS A 14 -10.92 12.32 13.15
N ALA A 15 -11.11 11.47 14.15
CA ALA A 15 -10.06 11.11 15.11
C ALA A 15 -9.11 10.02 14.56
N ILE A 16 -9.57 9.20 13.61
CA ILE A 16 -8.80 8.10 12.99
C ILE A 16 -9.12 8.00 11.50
N ALA A 17 -8.13 7.58 10.72
CA ALA A 17 -8.28 7.28 9.29
C ALA A 17 -7.81 5.83 9.00
N PRO A 18 -8.70 4.83 9.12
CA PRO A 18 -8.33 3.45 8.86
C PRO A 18 -7.88 3.27 7.41
N TRP A 19 -6.93 2.35 7.19
CA TRP A 19 -6.46 1.92 5.87
C TRP A 19 -5.68 3.02 5.10
N SER A 20 -5.23 4.03 5.81
CA SER A 20 -4.24 4.97 5.30
C SER A 20 -2.90 4.25 5.10
N VAL A 21 -2.25 4.48 3.97
CA VAL A 21 -0.96 3.85 3.68
C VAL A 21 0.13 4.63 4.40
N ASP A 22 0.89 3.93 5.24
CA ASP A 22 1.93 4.48 6.12
C ASP A 22 2.91 5.44 5.43
N TYR A 23 3.46 5.10 4.26
CA TYR A 23 4.39 6.01 3.55
C TYR A 23 3.73 7.34 3.17
N MET A 24 2.42 7.35 2.85
CA MET A 24 1.68 8.57 2.54
C MET A 24 1.45 9.42 3.80
N VAL A 25 1.17 8.79 4.94
CA VAL A 25 1.06 9.52 6.21
C VAL A 25 2.41 10.11 6.58
N GLN A 26 3.48 9.32 6.44
CA GLN A 26 4.83 9.77 6.74
C GLN A 26 5.26 10.94 5.86
N LEU A 27 4.94 10.93 4.56
CA LEU A 27 5.21 12.05 3.67
C LEU A 27 4.54 13.35 4.16
N ARG A 28 3.31 13.27 4.68
CA ARG A 28 2.60 14.44 5.22
C ARG A 28 3.22 14.94 6.53
N ILE A 29 3.63 14.02 7.39
CA ILE A 29 4.39 14.34 8.62
C ILE A 29 5.71 15.04 8.25
N ASP A 30 6.43 14.51 7.26
CA ASP A 30 7.69 15.08 6.76
C ASP A 30 7.47 16.49 6.17
N ASN A 31 6.26 16.77 5.66
CA ASN A 31 5.82 18.09 5.19
C ASN A 31 5.24 19.01 6.29
N GLY A 32 5.32 18.62 7.56
CA GLY A 32 4.95 19.44 8.71
C GLY A 32 3.50 19.33 9.16
N GLU A 33 2.73 18.36 8.65
CA GLU A 33 1.37 18.13 9.11
C GLU A 33 1.34 17.42 10.48
N ALA A 34 0.41 17.85 11.34
CA ALA A 34 0.22 17.29 12.70
C ALA A 34 -0.51 15.95 12.68
N LEU A 35 0.09 14.96 12.02
CA LEU A 35 -0.41 13.60 11.89
C LEU A 35 0.46 12.61 12.67
N GLY A 36 -0.12 11.45 12.97
CA GLY A 36 0.59 10.31 13.51
C GLY A 36 0.03 9.04 12.91
N TRP A 37 0.82 7.98 12.92
CA TRP A 37 0.34 6.65 12.54
C TRP A 37 0.93 5.59 13.46
N THR A 38 0.17 4.52 13.62
CA THR A 38 0.60 3.29 14.27
C THR A 38 0.16 2.13 13.42
N ASN A 39 0.99 1.09 13.35
CA ASN A 39 0.67 -0.11 12.60
C ASN A 39 1.01 -1.34 13.45
N PRO A 40 0.07 -1.85 14.27
CA PRO A 40 0.33 -2.96 15.18
C PRO A 40 0.60 -4.27 14.44
N LEU A 41 0.18 -4.38 13.18
CA LEU A 41 0.45 -5.52 12.31
C LEU A 41 0.80 -5.01 10.91
N LEU A 42 2.09 -5.00 10.57
CA LEU A 42 2.54 -4.60 9.24
C LEU A 42 1.97 -5.55 8.19
N LEU A 43 0.98 -5.07 7.44
CA LEU A 43 0.31 -5.84 6.42
C LEU A 43 0.91 -5.48 5.07
N GLY A 44 1.58 -6.44 4.45
CA GLY A 44 2.18 -6.30 3.13
C GLY A 44 1.20 -6.78 2.06
N ARG A 45 0.76 -5.87 1.20
CA ARG A 45 0.12 -6.25 -0.06
C ARG A 45 1.19 -6.26 -1.15
N VAL A 46 1.30 -7.37 -1.88
CA VAL A 46 2.12 -7.43 -3.10
C VAL A 46 1.19 -7.17 -4.29
N PRO A 47 1.14 -5.95 -4.83
CA PRO A 47 0.37 -5.70 -6.04
C PRO A 47 1.02 -6.40 -7.23
N ALA A 48 0.21 -7.00 -8.09
CA ALA A 48 0.65 -7.47 -9.39
C ALA A 48 0.52 -6.31 -10.39
N ASN A 49 1.62 -5.99 -11.09
CA ASN A 49 1.61 -5.09 -12.22
C ASN A 49 1.57 -5.91 -13.51
N ALA A 50 0.74 -5.50 -14.47
CA ALA A 50 0.61 -6.16 -15.76
C ALA A 50 0.54 -5.13 -16.88
N ILE A 51 1.07 -5.50 -18.05
CA ILE A 51 0.94 -4.71 -19.28
C ILE A 51 -0.26 -5.26 -20.05
N LEU A 52 -1.21 -4.39 -20.40
CA LEU A 52 -2.38 -4.79 -21.17
C LEU A 52 -1.98 -5.22 -22.58
N ALA A 53 -2.62 -6.28 -23.08
CA ALA A 53 -2.45 -6.73 -24.46
C ALA A 53 -2.83 -5.67 -25.49
N THR A 54 -3.65 -4.69 -25.11
CA THR A 54 -4.10 -3.56 -25.95
C THR A 54 -3.37 -2.26 -25.63
N ALA A 55 -2.30 -2.28 -24.84
CA ALA A 55 -1.58 -1.06 -24.50
C ALA A 55 -1.01 -0.38 -25.76
N PRO A 56 -1.23 0.93 -25.96
CA PRO A 56 -0.85 1.62 -27.21
C PRO A 56 0.67 1.62 -27.46
N HIS A 57 1.47 1.44 -26.41
CA HIS A 57 2.94 1.45 -26.46
C HIS A 57 3.53 0.30 -25.65
N GLN A 58 3.28 -0.94 -26.06
CA GLN A 58 3.72 -2.14 -25.32
C GLN A 58 5.23 -2.19 -25.06
N ASN A 59 6.05 -1.83 -26.05
CA ASN A 59 7.51 -1.84 -25.90
C ASN A 59 7.97 -0.84 -24.84
N ALA A 60 7.40 0.37 -24.82
CA ALA A 60 7.71 1.38 -23.82
C ALA A 60 7.28 0.94 -22.42
N ALA A 61 6.08 0.33 -22.31
CA ALA A 61 5.60 -0.23 -21.05
C ALA A 61 6.52 -1.35 -20.53
N ARG A 62 7.05 -2.20 -21.43
CA ARG A 62 7.99 -3.26 -21.06
C ARG A 62 9.31 -2.70 -20.57
N LEU A 63 9.89 -1.73 -21.28
CA LEU A 63 11.12 -1.04 -20.85
C LEU A 63 10.94 -0.36 -19.50
N PHE A 64 9.80 0.29 -19.26
CA PHE A 64 9.49 0.89 -17.97
C PHE A 64 9.38 -0.17 -16.87
N ALA A 65 8.71 -1.29 -17.11
CA ALA A 65 8.60 -2.38 -16.14
C ALA A 65 9.96 -3.00 -15.82
N GLU A 66 10.82 -3.19 -16.84
CA GLU A 66 12.20 -3.66 -16.67
C GLU A 66 13.02 -2.68 -15.82
N TRP A 67 12.95 -1.38 -16.11
CA TRP A 67 13.61 -0.34 -15.32
C TRP A 67 13.07 -0.27 -13.89
N LEU A 68 11.75 -0.32 -13.70
CA LEU A 68 11.11 -0.28 -12.39
C LEU A 68 11.59 -1.44 -11.51
N MET A 69 11.82 -2.61 -12.13
CA MET A 69 12.34 -3.78 -11.47
C MET A 69 13.87 -3.85 -11.46
N SER A 70 14.61 -2.89 -11.99
CA SER A 70 16.08 -2.84 -11.94
C SER A 70 16.58 -2.41 -10.56
N ASP A 71 17.89 -2.47 -10.30
CA ASP A 71 18.47 -1.97 -9.06
C ASP A 71 18.28 -0.44 -8.93
N GLU A 72 18.37 0.30 -10.03
CA GLU A 72 18.16 1.75 -10.06
C GLU A 72 16.72 2.11 -9.66
N GLY A 73 15.73 1.51 -10.34
CA GLY A 73 14.32 1.79 -10.06
C GLY A 73 13.92 1.40 -8.64
N GLN A 74 14.42 0.27 -8.14
CA GLN A 74 14.14 -0.18 -6.77
C GLN A 74 14.87 0.67 -5.72
N THR A 75 16.08 1.16 -6.02
CA THR A 75 16.80 2.11 -5.16
C THR A 75 16.05 3.43 -5.06
N LEU A 76 15.53 3.94 -6.19
CA LEU A 76 14.69 5.13 -6.19
C LEU A 76 13.46 4.95 -5.29
N ILE A 77 12.75 3.82 -5.43
CA ILE A 77 11.59 3.51 -4.59
C ILE A 77 11.94 3.53 -3.11
N GLY A 78 13.01 2.84 -2.74
CA GLY A 78 13.46 2.73 -1.36
C GLY A 78 13.93 4.07 -0.77
N ARG A 79 14.58 4.92 -1.56
CA ARG A 79 15.17 6.18 -1.10
C ARG A 79 14.15 7.31 -1.00
N GLU A 80 13.25 7.44 -1.97
CA GLU A 80 12.32 8.58 -2.11
C GLU A 80 10.96 8.34 -1.44
N ASN A 81 10.89 7.41 -0.48
CA ASN A 81 9.64 7.08 0.24
C ASN A 81 8.46 6.73 -0.70
N LEU A 82 8.72 6.03 -1.80
CA LEU A 82 7.68 5.61 -2.77
C LEU A 82 7.09 4.23 -2.46
N GLY A 83 7.29 3.75 -1.23
CA GLY A 83 6.85 2.44 -0.75
C GLY A 83 8.03 1.50 -0.46
N PHE A 84 7.79 0.20 -0.65
CA PHE A 84 8.75 -0.84 -0.32
C PHE A 84 9.43 -1.39 -1.57
N PRO A 85 10.77 -1.39 -1.63
CA PRO A 85 11.47 -2.09 -2.69
C PRO A 85 11.21 -3.60 -2.58
N ALA A 86 10.95 -4.23 -3.71
CA ALA A 86 10.78 -5.68 -3.84
C ALA A 86 12.11 -6.43 -3.91
N ARG A 87 13.21 -5.73 -4.26
CA ARG A 87 14.54 -6.34 -4.36
C ARG A 87 15.18 -6.53 -2.97
N PRO A 88 15.70 -7.73 -2.66
CA PRO A 88 16.46 -7.97 -1.44
C PRO A 88 17.69 -7.04 -1.34
N GLY A 89 18.01 -6.59 -0.13
CA GLY A 89 19.20 -5.80 0.16
C GLY A 89 19.08 -4.30 -0.10
N ILE A 90 18.02 -3.84 -0.76
CA ILE A 90 17.76 -2.40 -0.94
C ILE A 90 17.10 -1.85 0.32
N LEU A 91 17.68 -0.80 0.88
CA LEU A 91 17.15 -0.12 2.07
C LEU A 91 15.82 0.56 1.74
N CYS A 92 14.87 0.43 2.67
CA CYS A 92 13.59 1.12 2.59
C CYS A 92 13.59 2.30 3.55
N TYR A 93 13.26 3.50 3.06
CA TYR A 93 13.09 4.72 3.86
C TYR A 93 12.19 4.46 5.07
N MET A 94 11.10 3.72 4.87
CA MET A 94 10.12 3.44 5.92
C MET A 94 10.65 2.53 7.04
N ALA A 95 11.74 1.79 6.81
CA ALA A 95 12.31 0.86 7.78
C ALA A 95 12.68 1.53 9.12
N LYS A 96 13.03 2.82 9.10
CA LYS A 96 13.40 3.57 10.31
C LYS A 96 12.22 3.90 11.23
N PHE A 97 10.99 3.86 10.71
CA PHE A 97 9.78 4.16 11.48
C PHE A 97 9.09 2.93 12.03
N TYR A 98 9.43 1.73 11.54
CA TYR A 98 8.89 0.50 12.09
C TYR A 98 9.62 0.09 13.37
N PRO A 99 8.91 -0.54 14.33
CA PRO A 99 9.57 -1.15 15.47
C PRO A 99 10.68 -2.12 15.03
N LYS A 100 11.78 -2.16 15.77
CA LYS A 100 12.85 -3.13 15.51
C LYS A 100 12.28 -4.55 15.56
N GLY A 101 12.57 -5.35 14.52
CA GLY A 101 12.08 -6.72 14.40
C GLY A 101 10.63 -6.84 13.92
N ALA A 102 9.99 -5.75 13.51
CA ALA A 102 8.67 -5.80 12.89
C ALA A 102 8.69 -6.73 11.66
N ARG A 103 7.63 -7.53 11.52
CA ARG A 103 7.48 -8.50 10.43
C ARG A 103 6.26 -8.12 9.60
N PHE A 104 6.43 -8.15 8.28
CA PHE A 104 5.32 -8.01 7.35
C PHE A 104 4.55 -9.32 7.26
N HIS A 105 3.25 -9.27 7.52
CA HIS A 105 2.34 -10.31 7.10
C HIS A 105 2.01 -10.11 5.63
N ILE A 106 2.62 -10.92 4.77
CA ILE A 106 2.33 -10.93 3.34
C ILE A 106 1.29 -12.02 3.08
N ASN A 107 0.11 -11.60 2.61
CA ASN A 107 -0.93 -12.53 2.20
C ASN A 107 -0.48 -13.25 0.92
N GLY A 108 -0.05 -14.51 1.05
CA GLY A 108 0.29 -15.34 -0.10
C GLY A 108 -0.95 -15.60 -0.98
N PRO A 109 -0.82 -15.62 -2.32
CA PRO A 109 -1.95 -15.82 -3.24
C PRO A 109 -2.77 -17.09 -2.93
N GLY A 110 -2.10 -18.17 -2.52
CA GLY A 110 -2.75 -19.42 -2.13
C GLY A 110 -3.60 -19.30 -0.86
N GLU A 111 -3.17 -18.52 0.13
CA GLU A 111 -3.94 -18.28 1.36
C GLU A 111 -5.16 -17.38 1.11
N VAL A 112 -4.98 -16.35 0.28
CA VAL A 112 -6.11 -15.49 -0.14
C VAL A 112 -7.17 -16.30 -0.89
N ALA A 113 -6.75 -17.21 -1.77
CA ALA A 113 -7.66 -18.05 -2.53
C ALA A 113 -8.52 -18.95 -1.61
N LYS A 114 -7.93 -19.52 -0.56
CA LYS A 114 -8.65 -20.34 0.44
C LYS A 114 -9.73 -19.55 1.18
N GLN A 115 -9.50 -18.26 1.42
CA GLN A 115 -10.42 -17.41 2.19
C GLN A 115 -11.46 -16.69 1.33
N LYS A 116 -11.38 -16.79 0.00
CA LYS A 116 -12.21 -16.05 -0.96
C LYS A 116 -13.71 -16.14 -0.65
N ALA A 117 -14.23 -17.34 -0.40
CA ALA A 117 -15.66 -17.55 -0.16
C ALA A 117 -16.15 -16.82 1.11
N MET A 118 -15.36 -16.90 2.19
CA MET A 118 -15.65 -16.21 3.45
C MET A 118 -15.60 -14.69 3.29
N LEU A 119 -14.57 -14.17 2.61
CA LEU A 119 -14.41 -12.73 2.38
C LEU A 119 -15.55 -12.15 1.54
N VAL A 120 -16.00 -12.88 0.50
CA VAL A 120 -17.15 -12.49 -0.32
C VAL A 120 -18.43 -12.44 0.52
N ALA A 121 -18.72 -13.50 1.28
CA ALA A 121 -19.90 -13.54 2.14
C ALA A 121 -19.90 -12.41 3.19
N MET A 122 -18.74 -12.10 3.77
CA MET A 122 -18.60 -10.97 4.70
C MET A 122 -18.88 -9.64 4.01
N TYR A 123 -18.34 -9.42 2.81
CA TYR A 123 -18.56 -8.20 2.05
C TYR A 123 -20.03 -8.00 1.68
N GLU A 124 -20.69 -9.07 1.21
CA GLU A 124 -22.13 -9.08 0.91
C GLU A 124 -22.97 -8.72 2.15
N ARG A 125 -22.65 -9.32 3.29
CA ARG A 125 -23.34 -9.04 4.54
C ARG A 125 -23.18 -7.59 5.01
N VAL A 126 -21.98 -7.03 4.93
CA VAL A 126 -21.72 -5.68 5.46
C VAL A 126 -22.28 -4.61 4.53
N PHE A 127 -22.09 -4.73 3.21
CA PHE A 127 -22.34 -3.65 2.27
C PHE A 127 -23.65 -3.79 1.48
N PHE A 128 -24.24 -4.98 1.42
CA PHE A 128 -25.44 -5.21 0.60
C PHE A 128 -26.64 -5.73 1.41
N ALA A 129 -26.44 -6.51 2.47
CA ALA A 129 -27.54 -7.01 3.29
C ALA A 129 -28.17 -5.95 4.21
N ASN A 130 -27.49 -4.83 4.47
CA ASN A 130 -27.97 -3.72 5.30
C ASN A 130 -28.36 -2.47 4.48
N ARG A 131 -28.77 -2.62 3.22
CA ARG A 131 -29.38 -1.48 2.51
C ARG A 131 -30.69 -1.13 3.21
N ILE A 132 -30.64 -0.11 4.06
CA ILE A 132 -31.84 0.59 4.54
C ILE A 132 -32.52 1.14 3.27
N PRO A 133 -33.81 0.85 3.03
CA PRO A 133 -34.53 1.32 1.85
C PRO A 133 -34.51 2.84 1.71
#